data_AF-A0A9P1BRZ8-F1
#
_entry.id   AF-A0A9P1BRZ8-F1
#
_cell.length_a   1.000
_cell.length_b   1.000
_cell.length_c   1.000
_cell.angle_alpha   90.00
_cell.angle_beta   90.00
_cell.angle_gamma   90.00
#
_symmetry.space_group_name_H-M   'P 1'
#
loop_
_entity.id
_entity.type
_entity.pdbx_description
1 polymer ?
#
loop_
_entity_poly.entity_id
_entity_poly.type
_entity_poly.pdbx_seq_one_letter_code
_entity_poly.pdbx_strand_id
1 'polypeptide(L)'
;MGSHRAWFGGRLAGVDDAFAGAEDAVPDCDSEVVRRSAALVALHPDEATEAVVDAALALRKPFLVVPCCVFARLFPHRQLADGRQVNTLSDFLEFLKAKHPAIRQ
;
A
#
# COMPACT_ATOMS: atom_id res chain seq x y z
N MET A 1 -15.31 1.62 -18.37
CA MET A 1 -14.17 1.36 -17.47
C MET A 1 -14.45 0.05 -16.77
N GLY A 2 -13.67 -1.00 -17.06
CA GLY A 2 -13.82 -2.28 -16.38
C GLY A 2 -13.11 -2.26 -15.03
N SER A 3 -13.71 -2.85 -14.00
CA SER A 3 -13.01 -3.18 -12.77
C SER A 3 -12.28 -4.51 -12.95
N HIS A 4 -11.02 -4.57 -12.52
CA HIS A 4 -10.26 -5.82 -12.43
C HIS A 4 -10.13 -6.20 -10.95
N ARG A 5 -10.48 -7.45 -10.61
CA ARG A 5 -10.19 -8.03 -9.29
C ARG A 5 -8.98 -8.95 -9.45
N ALA A 6 -8.00 -8.86 -8.56
CA ALA A 6 -6.85 -9.74 -8.58
C ALA A 6 -6.16 -9.84 -7.21
N TRP A 7 -5.48 -10.96 -6.94
CA TRP A 7 -4.63 -11.17 -5.76
C TRP A 7 -3.26 -10.54 -5.95
N PHE A 8 -2.80 -9.76 -4.98
CA PHE A 8 -1.41 -9.30 -4.94
C PHE A 8 -0.55 -10.33 -4.22
N GLY A 9 0.40 -10.94 -4.93
CA GLY A 9 1.30 -11.96 -4.36
C GLY A 9 0.69 -13.36 -4.23
N GLY A 10 -0.43 -13.62 -4.91
CA GLY A 10 -1.10 -14.92 -4.90
C GLY A 10 -2.24 -15.03 -3.89
N ARG A 11 -3.11 -16.03 -4.09
CA ARG A 11 -4.17 -16.35 -3.13
C ARG A 11 -3.57 -16.97 -1.86
N LEU A 12 -3.85 -16.38 -0.70
CA LEU A 12 -3.45 -16.94 0.59
C LEU A 12 -4.31 -18.17 0.95
N ALA A 13 -3.71 -19.14 1.65
CA ALA A 13 -4.43 -20.32 2.13
C ALA A 13 -5.44 -19.93 3.22
N GLY A 14 -6.68 -20.43 3.11
CA GLY A 14 -7.73 -20.20 4.12
C GLY A 14 -8.49 -18.88 3.98
N VAL A 15 -8.32 -18.13 2.89
CA VAL A 15 -9.14 -16.94 2.63
C VAL A 15 -10.59 -17.34 2.36
N ASP A 16 -11.51 -16.68 3.07
CA ASP A 16 -12.96 -16.80 2.90
C ASP A 16 -13.44 -15.83 1.80
N ASP A 17 -13.88 -16.40 0.70
CA ASP A 17 -14.36 -15.65 -0.47
C ASP A 17 -15.87 -15.34 -0.38
N ALA A 18 -16.56 -15.71 0.71
CA ALA A 18 -18.01 -15.54 0.87
C ALA A 18 -18.46 -14.06 0.85
N PHE A 19 -17.57 -13.13 1.25
CA PHE A 19 -17.84 -11.68 1.20
C PHE A 19 -17.60 -11.06 -0.18
N ALA A 20 -16.96 -11.77 -1.11
CA ALA A 20 -16.43 -11.20 -2.35
C ALA A 20 -17.47 -11.02 -3.46
N GLY A 21 -18.72 -11.48 -3.28
CA GLY A 21 -19.81 -11.26 -4.21
C GLY A 21 -19.47 -11.70 -5.64
N ALA A 22 -19.68 -12.98 -5.90
CA ALA A 22 -19.64 -13.73 -7.17
C ALA A 22 -18.57 -14.83 -7.21
N GLU A 23 -18.98 -15.96 -7.78
CA GLU A 23 -18.27 -17.23 -7.96
C GLU A 23 -17.05 -17.16 -8.91
N ASP A 24 -16.61 -15.95 -9.30
CA ASP A 24 -15.54 -15.75 -10.25
C ASP A 24 -14.17 -15.97 -9.59
N ALA A 25 -13.36 -16.86 -10.16
CA ALA A 25 -11.98 -17.06 -9.74
C ALA A 25 -11.19 -15.74 -9.86
N VAL A 26 -10.80 -15.17 -8.72
CA VAL A 26 -9.95 -13.97 -8.68
C VAL A 26 -8.53 -14.37 -9.11
N PRO A 27 -7.99 -13.87 -10.24
CA PRO A 27 -6.65 -14.22 -10.72
C PRO A 27 -5.57 -13.52 -9.90
N ASP A 28 -4.30 -13.88 -10.11
CA ASP A 28 -3.19 -13.09 -9.60
C ASP A 28 -3.06 -11.76 -10.36
N CYS A 29 -2.57 -10.73 -9.68
CA CYS A 29 -2.41 -9.41 -10.28
C CYS A 29 -1.30 -9.41 -11.33
N ASP A 30 -1.69 -9.18 -12.59
CA ASP A 30 -0.73 -8.88 -13.65
C ASP A 30 -0.13 -7.48 -13.41
N SER A 31 1.20 -7.44 -13.38
CA SER A 31 1.97 -6.20 -13.28
C SER A 31 1.61 -5.16 -14.34
N GLU A 32 1.11 -5.59 -15.50
CA GLU A 32 0.72 -4.68 -16.58
C GLU A 32 -0.50 -3.82 -16.21
N VAL A 33 -1.44 -4.35 -15.43
CA VAL A 33 -2.60 -3.57 -14.94
C VAL A 33 -2.12 -2.43 -14.05
N VAL A 34 -1.16 -2.72 -13.16
CA VAL A 34 -0.55 -1.72 -12.28
C VAL A 34 0.25 -0.70 -13.09
N ARG A 35 0.98 -1.13 -14.13
CA ARG A 35 1.76 -0.24 -15.00
C ARG A 35 0.90 0.68 -15.86
N ARG A 36 -0.28 0.22 -16.29
CA ARG A 36 -1.20 1.01 -17.14
C ARG A 36 -2.18 1.87 -16.33
N SER A 37 -2.25 1.71 -15.02
CA SER A 37 -3.12 2.52 -14.17
C SER A 37 -2.74 4.01 -14.21
N ALA A 38 -3.71 4.90 -14.05
CA ALA A 38 -3.45 6.34 -13.96
C ALA A 38 -2.88 6.75 -12.58
N ALA A 39 -3.23 6.00 -11.53
CA ALA A 39 -2.80 6.25 -10.17
C ALA A 39 -2.89 4.96 -9.33
N LEU A 40 -2.20 4.93 -8.19
CA LEU A 40 -2.33 3.89 -7.18
C LEU A 40 -3.11 4.45 -5.97
N VAL A 41 -4.22 3.82 -5.61
CA VAL A 41 -5.05 4.24 -4.48
C VAL A 41 -5.19 3.08 -3.51
N ALA A 42 -4.81 3.28 -2.26
CA ALA A 42 -4.87 2.27 -1.22
C ALA A 42 -5.56 2.81 0.04
N LEU A 43 -6.73 2.27 0.35
CA LEU A 43 -7.59 2.74 1.42
C LEU A 43 -7.53 1.72 2.57
N HIS A 44 -6.83 2.07 3.66
CA HIS A 44 -6.55 1.16 4.78
C HIS A 44 -5.67 -0.05 4.42
N PRO A 45 -4.49 0.12 3.79
CA PRO A 45 -3.69 -1.00 3.33
C PRO A 45 -2.78 -1.61 4.41
N ASP A 46 -3.24 -1.67 5.67
CA ASP A 46 -2.54 -2.26 6.82
C ASP A 46 -0.98 -2.14 6.71
N GLU A 47 -0.29 -3.28 6.73
CA GLU A 47 1.17 -3.39 6.67
C GLU A 47 1.78 -2.92 5.35
N ALA A 48 0.98 -2.84 4.28
CA ALA A 48 1.40 -2.52 2.92
C ALA A 48 1.41 -1.01 2.60
N THR A 49 1.05 -0.13 3.53
CA THR A 49 1.00 1.32 3.30
C THR A 49 2.30 1.86 2.70
N GLU A 50 3.46 1.55 3.31
CA GLU A 50 4.76 2.00 2.81
C GLU A 50 5.09 1.41 1.43
N ALA A 51 4.82 0.11 1.24
CA ALA A 51 5.10 -0.58 -0.01
C ALA A 51 4.34 0.03 -1.19
N VAL A 52 3.09 0.48 -0.98
CA VAL A 52 2.31 1.19 -2.00
C VAL A 52 2.97 2.51 -2.38
N VAL A 53 3.45 3.28 -1.39
CA VAL A 53 4.17 4.54 -1.63
C VAL A 53 5.45 4.28 -2.41
N ASP A 54 6.25 3.30 -2.01
CA ASP A 54 7.51 2.97 -2.68
C ASP A 54 7.28 2.49 -4.11
N ALA A 55 6.26 1.67 -4.34
CA ALA A 55 5.87 1.25 -5.69
C ALA A 55 5.43 2.43 -6.55
N ALA A 56 4.63 3.35 -6.00
CA ALA A 56 4.19 4.54 -6.72
C ALA A 56 5.37 5.44 -7.12
N LEU A 57 6.33 5.65 -6.21
CA LEU A 57 7.54 6.43 -6.48
C LEU A 57 8.41 5.75 -7.54
N ALA A 58 8.63 4.43 -7.44
CA ALA A 58 9.41 3.67 -8.41
C ALA A 58 8.77 3.68 -9.81
N LEU A 59 7.44 3.57 -9.88
CA LEU A 59 6.67 3.62 -11.12
C LEU A 59 6.40 5.04 -11.63
N ARG A 60 6.78 6.08 -10.86
CA ARG A 60 6.49 7.50 -11.11
C ARG A 60 4.99 7.75 -11.35
N LYS A 61 4.15 7.14 -10.53
CA LYS A 61 2.69 7.28 -10.60
C LYS A 61 2.16 8.17 -9.48
N PRO A 62 1.15 9.01 -9.76
CA PRO A 62 0.35 9.63 -8.72
C PRO A 62 -0.21 8.55 -7.77
N PHE A 63 -0.32 8.87 -6.49
CA PHE A 63 -0.88 7.93 -5.52
C PHE A 63 -1.68 8.62 -4.42
N LEU A 64 -2.52 7.82 -3.75
CA LEU A 64 -3.21 8.17 -2.53
C LEU A 64 -3.18 6.96 -1.58
N VAL A 65 -2.83 7.21 -0.32
CA VAL A 65 -2.88 6.20 0.74
C VAL A 65 -3.67 6.74 1.94
N VAL A 66 -4.44 5.87 2.60
CA VAL A 66 -5.04 6.15 3.91
C VAL A 66 -4.33 5.29 4.95
N PRO A 67 -3.29 5.81 5.63
CA PRO A 67 -2.58 5.07 6.67
C PRO A 67 -3.48 4.83 7.88
N CYS A 68 -3.42 3.62 8.45
CA CYS A 68 -4.18 3.26 9.65
C CYS A 68 -3.27 2.90 10.83
N CYS A 69 -2.45 1.87 10.66
CA CYS A 69 -1.61 1.29 11.70
C CYS A 69 -0.14 1.44 11.32
N VAL A 70 0.70 1.78 12.31
CA VAL A 70 2.14 2.00 12.11
C VAL A 70 2.90 0.68 12.08
N PHE A 71 2.38 -0.35 12.77
CA PHE A 71 3.00 -1.67 12.91
C PHE A 71 4.47 -1.59 13.36
N ALA A 72 4.80 -0.70 14.31
CA ALA A 72 6.18 -0.41 14.72
C ALA A 72 6.99 -1.67 15.14
N ARG A 73 6.33 -2.69 15.70
CA ARG A 73 6.98 -3.97 16.04
C ARG A 73 7.38 -4.80 14.80
N LEU A 74 6.60 -4.74 13.72
CA LEU A 74 6.90 -5.41 12.45
C LEU A 74 7.91 -4.62 11.62
N PHE A 75 7.93 -3.29 11.78
CA PHE A 75 8.83 -2.39 11.05
C PHE A 75 9.77 -1.60 11.98
N PRO A 76 10.59 -2.27 12.82
CA PRO A 76 11.47 -1.60 13.80
C PRO A 76 12.63 -0.82 13.18
N HIS A 77 12.80 -0.93 11.86
CA HIS A 77 13.81 -0.19 11.09
C HIS A 77 13.34 1.21 10.69
N ARG A 78 12.03 1.51 10.78
CA ARG A 78 11.50 2.83 10.42
C ARG A 78 11.91 3.86 11.48
N GLN A 79 12.75 4.81 11.05
CA GLN A 79 13.26 5.89 11.89
C GLN A 79 13.10 7.23 11.17
N LEU A 80 12.80 8.27 11.94
CA LEU A 80 12.83 9.66 11.50
C LEU A 80 14.28 10.13 11.31
N ALA A 81 14.46 11.27 10.65
CA ALA A 81 15.79 11.83 10.37
C ALA A 81 16.60 12.17 11.64
N ASP A 82 15.92 12.40 12.76
CA ASP A 82 16.52 12.65 14.08
C ASP A 82 16.82 11.36 14.87
N GLY A 83 16.56 10.19 14.28
CA GLY A 83 16.78 8.87 14.90
C GLY A 83 15.62 8.37 15.77
N ARG A 84 14.53 9.13 15.93
CA ARG A 84 13.35 8.65 16.66
C ARG A 84 12.67 7.51 15.90
N GLN A 85 12.22 6.50 16.65
CA GLN A 85 11.45 5.38 16.12
C GLN A 85 10.04 5.80 15.72
N VAL A 86 9.57 5.29 14.58
CA VAL A 86 8.23 5.60 14.06
C VAL A 86 7.20 4.77 14.83
N ASN A 87 6.55 5.38 15.82
CA ASN A 87 5.62 4.68 16.72
C ASN A 87 4.20 5.25 16.68
N THR A 88 4.03 6.48 16.21
CA THR A 88 2.72 7.14 16.10
C THR A 88 2.34 7.36 14.64
N LEU A 89 1.05 7.60 14.39
CA LEU A 89 0.58 7.96 13.05
C LEU A 89 1.27 9.23 12.55
N SER A 90 1.49 10.22 13.42
CA SER A 90 2.20 11.46 13.08
C SER A 90 3.64 11.19 12.63
N ASP A 91 4.37 10.34 13.36
CA ASP A 91 5.72 9.92 12.95
C ASP A 91 5.68 9.21 11.59
N PHE A 92 4.67 8.37 11.36
CA PHE A 92 4.57 7.62 10.11
C PHE A 92 4.26 8.54 8.92
N LEU A 93 3.41 9.55 9.11
CA LEU A 93 3.15 10.57 8.10
C LEU A 93 4.40 11.40 7.80
N GLU A 94 5.17 11.77 8.81
CA GLU A 94 6.47 12.44 8.65
C GLU A 94 7.45 11.57 7.87
N PHE A 95 7.60 10.31 8.27
CA PHE A 95 8.43 9.31 7.61
C PHE A 95 8.06 9.14 6.13
N LEU A 96 6.77 9.02 5.79
CA LEU A 96 6.32 8.90 4.41
C LEU A 96 6.59 10.18 3.61
N LYS A 97 6.37 11.37 4.19
CA LYS A 97 6.66 12.65 3.53
C LYS A 97 8.15 12.84 3.23
N ALA A 98 9.03 12.29 4.07
CA ALA A 98 10.47 12.35 3.87
C ALA A 98 10.94 11.56 2.62
N LYS A 99 10.16 10.58 2.13
CA LYS A 99 10.52 9.78 0.97
C LYS A 99 10.56 10.56 -0.35
N HIS A 100 9.75 11.62 -0.49
CA HIS A 100 9.78 12.46 -1.69
C HIS A 100 9.19 13.86 -1.44
N PRO A 101 9.85 14.94 -1.91
CA PRO A 101 9.44 16.32 -1.63
C PRO A 101 8.08 16.71 -2.21
N ALA A 102 7.49 15.93 -3.11
CA ALA A 102 6.15 16.16 -3.65
C ALA A 102 5.02 15.51 -2.83
N ILE A 103 5.33 14.70 -1.82
CA ILE A 103 4.30 14.06 -0.99
C ILE A 103 3.65 15.12 -0.08
N ARG A 104 2.32 15.11 -0.03
CA ARG A 104 1.49 16.06 0.72
C ARG A 104 0.43 15.29 1.52
N GLN A 105 0.04 15.87 2.65
CA GLN A 105 -1.10 15.46 3.48
C GLN A 105 -2.15 16.56 3.40
#